data_AF-A0A925MGE1-F1
#
_entry.id   AF-A0A925MGE1-F1
#
_cell.length_a   1.000
_cell.length_b   1.000
_cell.length_c   1.000
_cell.angle_alpha   90.00
_cell.angle_beta   90.00
_cell.angle_gamma   90.00
#
_symmetry.space_group_name_H-M   'P 1'
#
loop_
_entity.id
_entity.type
_entity.pdbx_description
1 polymer ?
#
loop_
_entity_poly.entity_id
_entity_poly.type
_entity_poly.pdbx_seq_one_letter_code
_entity_poly.pdbx_strand_id
1 'polypeptide(L)'
;MTTKLCLMGVLAVAACSSPRQIILSIDTTVGVPCDIDKIRVRAVGSDTATFERELGNVRLPIIINLADETSDGTFDLEVTGLKGDVEVLRAEGPLVFGNSDLAENLVLEASCTMDSPCELTELTTNTRPPPPVTSRFQCGDAVSRYTKSLGVESFRDACVVPGVNTGSVLLDGKRGAEKLGLSDEALGNFKFRFYGQPIRQIWAHEDGYVAFTQDNPDAGNNLDPGALDRDIQGIGVPPPRQSIMVFWDQLTLTSGVCYALEGPPGTQKLRITWAKTCQTQACVNDRLNFTIVLDERTQRVSLTYGEMVTTTVSRAQGSTATVGIVNDAKGCAVSACNSDTGLCADGVTACGYNQAFSNTPQMPRIADIQFEPVTAAQ
;
A
#
# COMPACT_ATOMS: atom_id res chain seq x y z
N MET A 1 43.24 53.35 -64.10
CA MET A 1 42.26 53.44 -63.00
C MET A 1 41.58 52.08 -62.89
N THR A 2 42.02 51.25 -61.96
CA THR A 2 41.48 49.89 -61.72
C THR A 2 41.35 49.73 -60.22
N THR A 3 40.15 50.00 -59.72
CA THR A 3 39.82 49.94 -58.30
C THR A 3 39.52 48.49 -57.94
N LYS A 4 40.45 47.83 -57.24
CA LYS A 4 40.22 46.51 -56.61
C LYS A 4 39.39 46.73 -55.35
N LEU A 5 38.15 46.26 -55.38
CA LEU A 5 37.25 46.21 -54.23
C LEU A 5 37.57 44.93 -53.43
N CYS A 6 38.16 45.07 -52.25
CA CYS A 6 38.32 43.98 -51.29
C CYS A 6 36.99 43.73 -50.57
N LEU A 7 36.30 42.65 -50.92
CA LEU A 7 35.17 42.14 -50.16
C LEU A 7 35.74 41.31 -48.98
N MET A 8 35.78 41.89 -47.78
CA MET A 8 36.00 41.11 -46.54
C MET A 8 34.68 40.42 -46.18
N GLY A 9 34.63 39.10 -46.37
CA GLY A 9 33.55 38.26 -45.84
C GLY A 9 33.69 38.13 -44.32
N VAL A 10 32.76 38.73 -43.59
CA VAL A 10 32.57 38.48 -42.16
C VAL A 10 31.95 37.09 -42.03
N LEU A 11 32.78 36.07 -41.78
CA LEU A 11 32.34 34.78 -41.29
C LEU A 11 31.81 34.98 -39.87
N ALA A 12 30.50 35.09 -39.73
CA ALA A 12 29.84 34.97 -38.44
C ALA A 12 30.08 33.55 -37.93
N VAL A 13 31.07 33.39 -37.05
CA VAL A 13 31.25 32.17 -36.27
C VAL A 13 30.07 32.12 -35.31
N ALA A 14 28.99 31.44 -35.71
CA ALA A 14 27.94 31.06 -34.78
C ALA A 14 28.60 30.17 -33.73
N ALA A 15 28.88 30.73 -32.56
CA ALA A 15 29.36 29.98 -31.42
C ALA A 15 28.29 28.92 -31.10
N CYS A 16 28.55 27.68 -31.49
CA CYS A 16 27.72 26.55 -31.13
C CYS A 16 27.93 26.32 -29.63
N SER A 17 27.12 26.98 -28.79
CA SER A 17 27.01 26.60 -27.40
C SER A 17 26.40 25.20 -27.37
N SER A 18 27.10 24.23 -26.78
CA SER A 18 26.51 22.92 -26.52
C SER A 18 25.23 23.12 -25.71
N PRO A 19 24.09 22.51 -26.11
CA PRO A 19 22.87 22.59 -25.33
C PRO A 19 23.14 22.01 -23.95
N ARG A 20 22.78 22.75 -22.91
CA ARG A 20 22.94 22.33 -21.53
C ARG A 20 21.84 21.32 -21.19
N GLN A 21 22.16 20.37 -20.30
CA GLN A 21 21.22 19.32 -19.92
C GLN A 21 20.95 19.32 -18.42
N ILE A 22 19.66 19.22 -18.08
CA ILE A 22 19.24 18.79 -16.75
C ILE A 22 18.95 17.30 -16.83
N ILE A 23 19.65 16.52 -16.01
CA ILE A 23 19.51 15.08 -15.91
C ILE A 23 18.81 14.79 -14.58
N LEU A 24 17.50 14.54 -14.63
CA LEU A 24 16.74 14.14 -13.45
C LEU A 24 16.73 12.63 -13.36
N SER A 25 17.17 12.10 -12.22
CA SER A 25 17.08 10.70 -11.83
C SER A 25 15.98 10.57 -10.79
N ILE A 26 14.78 10.18 -11.23
CA ILE A 26 13.60 10.12 -10.37
C ILE A 26 13.37 8.68 -9.92
N ASP A 27 13.50 8.44 -8.63
CA ASP A 27 13.04 7.25 -7.93
C ASP A 27 11.72 7.57 -7.22
N THR A 28 11.02 6.54 -6.77
CA THR A 28 9.82 6.73 -5.98
C THR A 28 9.71 5.67 -4.90
N THR A 29 9.21 6.09 -3.74
CA THR A 29 8.78 5.14 -2.73
C THR A 29 7.39 4.60 -3.04
N VAL A 30 6.65 5.13 -4.02
CA VAL A 30 5.30 4.66 -4.40
C VAL A 30 5.28 3.46 -5.35
N GLY A 31 4.16 2.73 -5.42
CA GLY A 31 3.98 1.58 -6.28
C GLY A 31 3.95 1.98 -7.76
N VAL A 32 4.85 1.45 -8.58
CA VAL A 32 4.83 1.65 -10.04
C VAL A 32 4.50 0.35 -10.78
N PRO A 33 3.48 0.29 -11.65
CA PRO A 33 2.61 1.39 -12.11
C PRO A 33 1.28 1.56 -11.31
N CYS A 34 1.12 0.90 -10.15
CA CYS A 34 -0.18 0.78 -9.48
C CYS A 34 -0.63 2.07 -8.77
N ASP A 35 0.28 2.78 -8.12
CA ASP A 35 0.01 4.05 -7.44
C ASP A 35 0.26 5.24 -8.38
N ILE A 36 1.30 5.15 -9.24
CA ILE A 36 1.53 6.09 -10.34
C ILE A 36 1.84 5.32 -11.63
N ASP A 37 1.29 5.75 -12.76
CA ASP A 37 1.59 5.23 -14.08
C ASP A 37 2.28 6.24 -14.99
N LYS A 38 2.33 7.52 -14.62
CA LYS A 38 3.09 8.57 -15.32
C LYS A 38 3.89 9.45 -14.37
N ILE A 39 4.95 10.03 -14.89
CA ILE A 39 5.65 11.18 -14.31
C ILE A 39 5.49 12.37 -15.25
N ARG A 40 5.09 13.51 -14.71
CA ARG A 40 5.13 14.83 -15.35
C ARG A 40 6.21 15.66 -14.68
N VAL A 41 7.05 16.31 -15.48
CA VAL A 41 8.03 17.28 -15.03
C VAL A 41 7.74 18.60 -15.71
N ARG A 42 7.58 19.67 -14.94
CA ARG A 42 7.40 21.03 -15.43
C ARG A 42 8.54 21.89 -14.90
N ALA A 43 9.27 22.52 -15.81
CA ALA A 43 10.26 23.54 -15.47
C ALA A 43 9.67 24.91 -15.81
N VAL A 44 9.53 25.78 -14.80
CA VAL A 44 8.88 27.07 -14.89
C VAL A 44 9.93 28.17 -14.70
N GLY A 45 10.28 28.83 -15.81
CA GLY A 45 11.16 30.00 -15.84
C GLY A 45 10.48 31.17 -16.57
N SER A 46 11.22 31.83 -17.47
CA SER A 46 10.61 32.79 -18.42
C SER A 46 9.64 32.11 -19.38
N ASP A 47 9.95 30.86 -19.72
CA ASP A 47 9.10 29.94 -20.47
C ASP A 47 8.84 28.69 -19.62
N THR A 48 7.74 27.98 -19.90
CA THR A 48 7.40 26.73 -19.23
C THR A 48 7.66 25.56 -20.16
N ALA A 49 8.58 24.67 -19.77
CA ALA A 49 8.78 23.38 -20.43
C ALA A 49 8.02 22.30 -19.65
N THR A 50 7.27 21.45 -20.36
CA THR A 50 6.56 20.31 -19.76
C THR A 50 6.98 19.03 -20.46
N PHE A 51 7.33 18.03 -19.66
CA PHE A 51 7.68 16.70 -20.10
C PHE A 51 6.81 15.68 -19.37
N GLU A 52 6.29 14.69 -20.09
CA GLU A 52 5.52 13.59 -19.51
C GLU A 52 6.08 12.25 -19.98
N ARG A 53 6.10 11.26 -19.08
CA ARG A 53 6.56 9.92 -19.36
C ARG A 53 5.71 8.87 -18.68
N GLU A 54 5.16 7.98 -19.50
CA GLU A 54 4.55 6.73 -19.06
C GLU A 54 5.60 5.82 -18.40
N LEU A 55 5.28 5.30 -17.21
CA LEU A 55 6.16 4.48 -16.42
C LEU A 55 6.04 2.99 -16.72
N GLY A 56 4.91 2.49 -17.24
CA GLY A 56 4.71 1.10 -17.68
C GLY A 56 5.59 0.05 -16.96
N ASN A 57 6.52 -0.56 -17.71
CA ASN A 57 7.56 -1.49 -17.22
C ASN A 57 8.95 -0.83 -17.09
N VAL A 58 9.02 0.49 -17.04
CA VAL A 58 10.27 1.26 -16.98
C VAL A 58 10.97 0.94 -15.66
N ARG A 59 12.27 0.66 -15.75
CA ARG A 59 13.12 0.50 -14.56
C ARG A 59 13.40 1.85 -13.96
N LEU A 60 13.16 1.98 -12.66
CA LEU A 60 13.57 3.12 -11.88
C LEU A 60 15.07 3.05 -11.53
N PRO A 61 15.75 4.20 -11.42
CA PRO A 61 15.21 5.55 -11.58
C PRO A 61 15.01 5.91 -13.06
N ILE A 62 14.05 6.78 -13.38
CA ILE A 62 13.94 7.32 -14.74
C ILE A 62 14.92 8.46 -14.93
N ILE A 63 15.59 8.48 -16.09
CA ILE A 63 16.44 9.58 -16.52
C ILE A 63 15.65 10.46 -17.50
N ILE A 64 15.55 11.75 -17.19
CA ILE A 64 14.92 12.77 -18.05
C ILE A 64 16.00 13.79 -18.41
N ASN A 65 16.20 14.00 -19.71
CA ASN A 65 17.09 15.04 -20.23
C ASN A 65 16.23 16.21 -20.69
N LEU A 66 16.28 17.32 -19.96
CA LEU A 66 15.69 18.57 -20.41
C LEU A 66 16.80 19.34 -21.15
N ALA A 67 16.65 19.49 -22.46
CA ALA A 67 17.52 20.34 -23.26
C ALA A 67 16.97 21.77 -23.18
N ASP A 68 17.78 22.71 -22.69
CA ASP A 68 17.29 24.04 -22.41
C ASP A 68 18.12 25.16 -23.08
N GLU A 69 17.41 26.18 -23.55
CA GLU A 69 17.95 27.48 -23.94
C GLU A 69 17.91 28.48 -22.77
N THR A 70 17.50 28.06 -21.57
CA THR A 70 17.47 28.92 -20.39
C THR A 70 18.85 29.50 -20.04
N SER A 71 18.86 30.81 -19.84
CA SER A 71 19.99 31.54 -19.29
C SER A 71 20.30 31.05 -17.87
N ASP A 72 21.57 31.17 -17.44
CA ASP A 72 21.98 30.94 -16.05
C ASP A 72 20.99 31.61 -15.07
N GLY A 73 20.52 30.87 -14.06
CA GLY A 73 19.50 31.38 -13.17
C GLY A 73 18.81 30.32 -12.32
N THR A 74 17.75 30.76 -11.65
CA THR A 74 16.87 29.92 -10.85
C THR A 74 15.57 29.72 -11.60
N PHE A 75 15.09 28.49 -11.69
CA PHE A 75 13.75 28.17 -12.17
C PHE A 75 13.05 27.25 -11.17
N ASP A 76 11.72 27.26 -11.19
CA ASP A 76 10.94 26.37 -10.33
C ASP A 76 10.71 25.06 -11.07
N LEU A 77 11.12 23.95 -10.46
CA LEU A 77 10.87 22.61 -10.97
C LEU A 77 9.68 22.01 -10.22
N GLU A 78 8.75 21.41 -10.96
CA GLU A 78 7.62 20.66 -10.44
C GLU A 78 7.69 19.24 -11.00
N VAL A 79 7.68 18.24 -10.12
CA VAL A 79 7.66 16.82 -10.46
C VAL A 79 6.40 16.20 -9.88
N THR A 80 5.54 15.71 -10.76
CA THR A 80 4.22 15.18 -10.43
C THR A 80 4.12 13.72 -10.82
N GLY A 81 3.70 12.88 -9.88
CA GLY A 81 3.31 11.50 -10.16
C GLY A 81 1.81 11.45 -10.46
N LEU A 82 1.43 10.78 -11.56
CA LEU A 82 0.02 10.66 -11.96
C LEU A 82 -0.43 9.21 -11.97
N LYS A 83 -1.73 9.03 -11.70
CA LYS A 83 -2.49 7.80 -11.94
C LYS A 83 -3.56 8.07 -12.98
N GLY A 84 -3.36 7.58 -14.20
CA GLY A 84 -4.09 8.07 -15.36
C GLY A 84 -3.81 9.57 -15.52
N ASP A 85 -4.85 10.39 -15.41
CA ASP A 85 -4.73 11.85 -15.50
C ASP A 85 -4.88 12.55 -14.14
N VAL A 86 -4.96 11.78 -13.05
CA VAL A 86 -5.09 12.29 -11.69
C VAL A 86 -3.70 12.46 -11.09
N GLU A 87 -3.38 13.67 -10.65
CA GLU A 87 -2.15 13.95 -9.91
C GLU A 87 -2.28 13.40 -8.49
N VAL A 88 -1.36 12.53 -8.10
CA VAL A 88 -1.39 11.84 -6.80
C VAL A 88 -0.19 12.19 -5.93
N LEU A 89 0.92 12.59 -6.56
CA LEU A 89 2.14 13.02 -5.87
C LEU A 89 2.69 14.30 -6.47
N ARG A 90 3.27 15.16 -5.64
CA ARG A 90 3.88 16.42 -6.07
C ARG A 90 5.12 16.75 -5.24
N ALA A 91 6.21 17.04 -5.94
CA ALA A 91 7.36 17.71 -5.37
C ALA A 91 7.66 18.97 -6.19
N GLU A 92 7.95 20.08 -5.52
CA GLU A 92 8.29 21.33 -6.20
C GLU A 92 9.34 22.14 -5.45
N GLY A 93 9.98 23.06 -6.15
CA GLY A 93 10.94 23.97 -5.54
C GLY A 93 11.93 24.57 -6.53
N PRO A 94 12.72 25.57 -6.08
CA PRO A 94 13.68 26.23 -6.93
C PRO A 94 14.88 25.31 -7.21
N LEU A 95 15.29 25.28 -8.46
CA LEU A 95 16.52 24.64 -8.92
C LEU A 95 17.47 25.72 -9.42
N VAL A 96 18.71 25.71 -8.94
CA VAL A 96 19.73 26.69 -9.35
C VAL A 96 20.59 26.06 -10.44
N PHE A 97 20.50 26.62 -11.64
CA PHE A 97 21.28 26.16 -12.79
C PHE A 97 22.53 27.00 -12.96
N GLY A 98 23.69 26.34 -12.91
CA GLY A 98 24.99 26.95 -13.09
C GLY A 98 25.54 26.79 -14.52
N ASN A 99 26.85 27.03 -14.67
CA ASN A 99 27.53 27.00 -15.98
C ASN A 99 27.78 25.59 -16.54
N SER A 100 27.18 24.53 -15.97
CA SER A 100 27.41 23.12 -16.33
C SER A 100 26.11 22.34 -16.30
N ASP A 101 26.11 21.14 -16.91
CA ASP A 101 25.00 20.20 -16.77
C ASP A 101 24.68 19.96 -15.29
N LEU A 102 23.38 19.85 -14.99
CA LEU A 102 22.87 19.64 -13.65
C LEU A 102 22.29 18.23 -13.56
N ALA A 103 22.76 17.44 -12.61
CA ALA A 103 22.26 16.10 -12.36
C ALA A 103 21.67 16.04 -10.96
N GLU A 104 20.36 15.81 -10.88
CA GLU A 104 19.62 15.77 -9.62
C GLU A 104 18.98 14.41 -9.41
N ASN A 105 19.03 13.93 -8.18
CA ASN A 105 18.36 12.70 -7.78
C ASN A 105 17.17 13.06 -6.91
N LEU A 106 15.98 12.62 -7.33
CA LEU A 106 14.73 12.94 -6.67
C LEU A 106 14.09 11.63 -6.21
N VAL A 107 13.64 11.58 -4.96
CA VAL A 107 12.86 10.46 -4.45
C VAL A 107 11.46 10.99 -4.15
N LEU A 108 10.49 10.62 -4.99
CA LEU A 108 9.08 10.96 -4.74
C LEU A 108 8.52 10.04 -3.66
N GLU A 109 8.30 10.59 -2.47
CA GLU A 109 7.74 9.85 -1.34
C GLU A 109 6.22 9.88 -1.32
N ALA A 110 5.58 8.87 -0.71
CA ALA A 110 4.12 8.83 -0.56
C ALA A 110 3.53 9.98 0.26
N SER A 111 4.36 10.63 1.09
CA SER A 111 4.03 11.85 1.85
C SER A 111 3.90 13.10 0.97
N CYS A 112 4.52 13.10 -0.21
CA CYS A 112 4.53 14.20 -1.17
C CYS A 112 3.19 14.29 -1.91
N THR A 113 2.11 14.65 -1.21
CA THR A 113 0.75 14.69 -1.77
C THR A 113 0.45 16.02 -2.45
N MET A 114 -0.68 16.12 -3.16
CA MET A 114 -1.11 17.37 -3.78
C MET A 114 -1.40 18.48 -2.76
N ASP A 115 -1.92 18.11 -1.58
CA ASP A 115 -2.25 19.06 -0.51
C ASP A 115 -1.03 19.42 0.36
N SER A 116 0.01 18.59 0.31
CA SER A 116 1.27 18.80 1.03
C SER A 116 2.46 18.39 0.13
N PRO A 117 2.81 19.23 -0.87
CA PRO A 117 3.92 18.94 -1.77
C PRO A 117 5.26 18.88 -1.02
N CYS A 118 6.16 18.00 -1.46
CA CYS A 118 7.52 17.98 -0.93
C CYS A 118 8.38 19.10 -1.55
N GLU A 119 9.20 19.74 -0.73
CA GLU A 119 10.19 20.71 -1.20
C GLU A 119 11.37 19.99 -1.87
N LEU A 120 11.69 20.32 -3.13
CA LEU A 120 12.80 19.70 -3.87
C LEU A 120 14.14 19.85 -3.16
N THR A 121 14.33 20.95 -2.44
CA THR A 121 15.57 21.19 -1.69
C THR A 121 15.80 20.19 -0.56
N GLU A 122 14.75 19.58 -0.02
CA GLU A 122 14.86 18.51 0.98
C GLU A 122 15.20 17.17 0.31
N LEU A 123 14.66 16.96 -0.90
CA LEU A 123 14.84 15.72 -1.67
C LEU A 123 16.25 15.59 -2.30
N THR A 124 16.94 16.71 -2.56
CA THR A 124 18.26 16.74 -3.25
C THR A 124 19.48 16.63 -2.31
N THR A 125 19.27 16.38 -1.01
CA THR A 125 20.32 16.52 0.02
C THR A 125 21.39 15.41 0.07
N ASN A 126 21.25 14.33 -0.70
CA ASN A 126 22.20 13.21 -0.67
C ASN A 126 23.16 13.24 -1.86
N THR A 127 24.38 13.72 -1.63
CA THR A 127 25.51 13.75 -2.60
C THR A 127 25.90 12.37 -3.18
N ARG A 128 25.31 11.30 -2.67
CA ARG A 128 25.34 9.99 -3.30
C ARG A 128 23.96 9.33 -3.12
N PRO A 129 23.15 9.20 -4.18
CA PRO A 129 21.87 8.52 -4.06
C PRO A 129 22.14 7.10 -3.53
N PRO A 130 21.39 6.62 -2.51
CA PRO A 130 21.43 5.21 -2.17
C PRO A 130 21.19 4.43 -3.47
N PRO A 131 21.95 3.35 -3.73
CA PRO A 131 21.83 2.62 -5.00
C PRO A 131 20.36 2.28 -5.23
N PRO A 132 19.83 2.54 -6.43
CA PRO A 132 18.42 2.33 -6.71
C PRO A 132 18.09 0.88 -6.43
N VAL A 133 17.19 0.68 -5.47
CA VAL A 133 16.82 -0.66 -5.08
C VAL A 133 15.67 -1.04 -5.98
N THR A 134 16.04 -1.66 -7.10
CA THR A 134 15.17 -2.19 -8.16
C THR A 134 13.91 -2.93 -7.68
N SER A 135 13.84 -3.32 -6.41
CA SER A 135 12.73 -4.08 -5.83
C SER A 135 11.77 -3.33 -4.91
N ARG A 136 12.03 -2.10 -4.45
CA ARG A 136 11.28 -1.58 -3.29
C ARG A 136 9.78 -1.45 -3.57
N PHE A 137 9.37 -0.97 -4.74
CA PHE A 137 7.95 -0.70 -5.01
C PHE A 137 7.53 -0.84 -6.48
N GLN A 138 8.08 -1.82 -7.21
CA GLN A 138 7.36 -2.29 -8.41
C GLN A 138 6.03 -2.86 -7.96
N CYS A 139 4.96 -2.77 -8.74
CA CYS A 139 3.71 -3.48 -8.44
C CYS A 139 3.82 -4.93 -8.90
N GLY A 140 3.06 -5.81 -8.28
CA GLY A 140 2.98 -7.20 -8.71
C GLY A 140 2.01 -7.35 -9.86
N ASP A 141 1.77 -8.60 -10.25
CA ASP A 141 0.64 -8.90 -11.12
C ASP A 141 -0.64 -8.30 -10.54
N ALA A 142 -1.48 -7.74 -11.41
CA ALA A 142 -2.77 -7.22 -11.02
C ALA A 142 -3.63 -8.36 -10.47
N VAL A 143 -3.92 -8.34 -9.18
CA VAL A 143 -4.79 -9.33 -8.54
C VAL A 143 -6.22 -8.81 -8.60
N SER A 144 -7.08 -9.54 -9.32
CA SER A 144 -8.49 -9.17 -9.49
C SER A 144 -9.34 -9.53 -8.28
N ARG A 145 -9.00 -10.65 -7.62
CA ARG A 145 -9.72 -11.21 -6.46
C ARG A 145 -8.84 -12.21 -5.71
N TYR A 146 -9.32 -12.66 -4.57
CA TYR A 146 -8.77 -13.82 -3.88
C TYR A 146 -9.77 -14.99 -3.93
N THR A 147 -9.26 -16.21 -4.12
CA THR A 147 -10.02 -17.45 -3.97
C THR A 147 -9.74 -18.09 -2.63
N LYS A 148 -10.78 -18.50 -1.93
CA LYS A 148 -10.66 -19.26 -0.69
C LYS A 148 -10.42 -20.73 -0.91
N SER A 149 -9.65 -21.30 0.00
CA SER A 149 -9.55 -22.72 0.27
C SER A 149 -9.47 -22.97 1.79
N LEU A 150 -9.56 -24.22 2.20
CA LEU A 150 -9.23 -24.60 3.58
C LEU A 150 -7.72 -24.42 3.79
N GLY A 151 -7.36 -23.74 4.87
CA GLY A 151 -5.98 -23.49 5.24
C GLY A 151 -5.30 -24.75 5.81
N VAL A 152 -4.00 -24.86 5.54
CA VAL A 152 -3.11 -25.88 6.15
C VAL A 152 -2.09 -25.26 7.10
N GLU A 153 -2.07 -23.92 7.19
CA GLU A 153 -1.21 -23.19 8.11
C GLU A 153 -1.72 -23.40 9.54
N SER A 154 -0.87 -23.91 10.43
CA SER A 154 -1.21 -24.07 11.84
C SER A 154 -1.17 -22.72 12.55
N PHE A 155 -2.11 -22.51 13.48
CA PHE A 155 -2.06 -21.37 14.40
C PHE A 155 -0.70 -21.28 15.11
N ARG A 156 -0.11 -20.08 15.08
CA ARG A 156 1.10 -19.75 15.84
C ARG A 156 1.00 -18.32 16.33
N ASP A 157 1.00 -18.18 17.65
CA ASP A 157 0.81 -16.90 18.33
C ASP A 157 2.02 -15.99 18.16
N ALA A 158 1.83 -14.85 17.49
CA ALA A 158 2.87 -13.85 17.29
C ALA A 158 3.37 -13.23 18.61
N CYS A 159 2.56 -13.24 19.68
CA CYS A 159 2.94 -12.69 20.98
C CYS A 159 4.06 -13.46 21.68
N VAL A 160 4.31 -14.72 21.29
CA VAL A 160 5.34 -15.58 21.90
C VAL A 160 6.50 -15.87 20.94
N VAL A 161 6.47 -15.32 19.73
CA VAL A 161 7.56 -15.47 18.77
C VAL A 161 8.71 -14.55 19.17
N PRO A 162 9.93 -15.07 19.39
CA PRO A 162 11.09 -14.22 19.60
C PRO A 162 11.59 -13.65 18.25
N GLY A 163 12.03 -12.40 18.21
CA GLY A 163 12.65 -11.83 17.01
C GLY A 163 12.97 -10.34 17.12
N VAL A 164 13.66 -9.82 16.11
CA VAL A 164 13.98 -8.38 16.00
C VAL A 164 12.83 -7.54 15.44
N ASN A 165 11.94 -8.17 14.65
CA ASN A 165 10.78 -7.54 14.03
C ASN A 165 9.48 -8.05 14.66
N THR A 166 9.43 -8.00 15.99
CA THR A 166 8.28 -8.42 16.80
C THR A 166 7.81 -7.28 17.69
N GLY A 167 6.52 -7.17 17.93
CA GLY A 167 5.98 -6.13 18.80
C GLY A 167 4.53 -6.38 19.20
N SER A 168 4.02 -5.47 20.03
CA SER A 168 2.59 -5.41 20.37
C SER A 168 2.02 -4.05 19.97
N VAL A 169 0.80 -4.08 19.48
CA VAL A 169 -0.07 -2.94 19.22
C VAL A 169 -1.38 -3.17 19.99
N LEU A 170 -2.15 -2.11 20.19
CA LEU A 170 -3.45 -2.18 20.88
C LEU A 170 -3.37 -2.93 22.22
N LEU A 171 -2.74 -2.33 23.23
CA LEU A 171 -2.72 -2.88 24.59
C LEU A 171 -4.14 -2.93 25.19
N ASP A 172 -4.29 -3.63 26.31
CA ASP A 172 -5.57 -3.80 27.02
C ASP A 172 -6.36 -2.48 27.14
N GLY A 173 -7.64 -2.54 26.76
CA GLY A 173 -8.56 -1.40 26.79
C GLY A 173 -8.37 -0.33 25.71
N LYS A 174 -7.36 -0.42 24.83
CA LYS A 174 -7.27 0.46 23.66
C LYS A 174 -8.37 0.15 22.64
N ARG A 175 -8.77 1.21 21.93
CA ARG A 175 -9.79 1.19 20.87
C ARG A 175 -9.28 1.89 19.61
N GLY A 176 -9.85 1.52 18.47
CA GLY A 176 -9.53 2.05 17.16
C GLY A 176 -8.37 1.33 16.47
N ALA A 177 -8.03 1.82 15.27
CA ALA A 177 -6.92 1.25 14.53
C ALA A 177 -5.57 1.82 14.99
N GLU A 178 -4.58 0.96 15.17
CA GLU A 178 -3.21 1.32 15.52
C GLU A 178 -2.23 0.81 14.45
N LYS A 179 -1.24 1.63 14.13
CA LYS A 179 -0.19 1.31 13.17
C LYS A 179 0.77 0.28 13.78
N LEU A 180 1.12 -0.76 13.02
CA LEU A 180 2.17 -1.69 13.38
C LEU A 180 3.54 -0.99 13.44
N GLY A 181 4.31 -1.25 14.50
CA GLY A 181 5.64 -0.67 14.71
C GLY A 181 6.76 -1.34 13.89
N LEU A 182 6.47 -1.78 12.66
CA LEU A 182 7.51 -2.27 11.75
C LEU A 182 8.27 -1.07 11.16
N SER A 183 9.60 -1.17 11.06
CA SER A 183 10.40 -0.12 10.41
C SER A 183 10.15 -0.11 8.90
N ASP A 184 10.38 1.05 8.27
CA ASP A 184 10.27 1.19 6.81
C ASP A 184 11.22 0.24 6.08
N GLU A 185 12.39 -0.06 6.67
CA GLU A 185 13.31 -1.06 6.14
C GLU A 185 12.73 -2.48 6.21
N ALA A 186 12.10 -2.86 7.33
CA ALA A 186 11.47 -4.16 7.48
C ALA A 186 10.32 -4.34 6.49
N LEU A 187 9.46 -3.32 6.34
CA LEU A 187 8.36 -3.34 5.37
C LEU A 187 8.87 -3.28 3.92
N GLY A 188 9.88 -2.46 3.62
CA GLY A 188 10.47 -2.38 2.28
C GLY A 188 11.17 -3.67 1.83
N ASN A 189 11.63 -4.50 2.78
CA ASN A 189 12.18 -5.82 2.51
C ASN A 189 11.10 -6.91 2.40
N PHE A 190 9.90 -6.66 2.92
CA PHE A 190 8.79 -7.62 2.91
C PHE A 190 7.95 -7.46 1.65
N LYS A 191 8.19 -8.31 0.65
CA LYS A 191 7.60 -8.17 -0.70
C LYS A 191 6.19 -8.75 -0.84
N PHE A 192 5.43 -8.82 0.26
CA PHE A 192 4.02 -9.19 0.18
C PHE A 192 3.22 -8.07 -0.49
N ARG A 193 2.29 -8.44 -1.35
CA ARG A 193 1.49 -7.52 -2.14
C ARG A 193 0.01 -7.81 -1.92
N PHE A 194 -0.72 -6.79 -1.53
CA PHE A 194 -2.15 -6.87 -1.34
C PHE A 194 -2.86 -6.29 -2.57
N TYR A 195 -3.62 -7.12 -3.27
CA TYR A 195 -4.18 -6.78 -4.59
C TYR A 195 -3.14 -6.29 -5.62
N GLY A 196 -1.92 -6.84 -5.58
CA GLY A 196 -0.81 -6.42 -6.44
C GLY A 196 -0.07 -5.16 -5.97
N GLN A 197 -0.60 -4.45 -4.97
CA GLN A 197 0.02 -3.26 -4.39
C GLN A 197 0.98 -3.64 -3.26
N PRO A 198 2.19 -3.04 -3.19
CA PRO A 198 3.10 -3.25 -2.06
C PRO A 198 2.49 -2.67 -0.78
N ILE A 199 2.65 -3.39 0.34
CA ILE A 199 2.21 -2.88 1.63
C ILE A 199 3.22 -1.89 2.20
N ARG A 200 2.74 -0.71 2.57
CA ARG A 200 3.56 0.38 3.13
C ARG A 200 3.29 0.62 4.60
N GLN A 201 2.07 0.28 4.98
CA GLN A 201 1.56 0.50 6.30
C GLN A 201 0.53 -0.57 6.59
N ILE A 202 0.47 -0.94 7.86
CA ILE A 202 -0.44 -1.96 8.34
C ILE A 202 -1.06 -1.40 9.61
N TRP A 203 -2.37 -1.29 9.58
CA TRP A 203 -3.19 -0.91 10.72
C TRP A 203 -3.84 -2.18 11.25
N ALA A 204 -3.78 -2.43 12.55
CA ALA A 204 -4.60 -3.43 13.22
C ALA A 204 -5.67 -2.75 14.06
N HIS A 205 -6.84 -3.37 14.17
CA HIS A 205 -7.95 -2.90 14.98
C HIS A 205 -8.35 -3.95 16.01
N GLU A 206 -8.96 -3.55 17.13
CA GLU A 206 -9.41 -4.48 18.17
C GLU A 206 -10.41 -5.51 17.64
N ASP A 207 -11.29 -5.06 16.73
CA ASP A 207 -12.38 -5.83 16.12
C ASP A 207 -11.91 -6.80 15.03
N GLY A 208 -10.70 -7.35 15.16
CA GLY A 208 -10.27 -8.51 14.37
C GLY A 208 -10.08 -8.24 12.87
N TYR A 209 -9.55 -7.06 12.51
CA TYR A 209 -9.12 -6.79 11.14
C TYR A 209 -7.79 -6.06 11.05
N VAL A 210 -7.18 -6.17 9.88
CA VAL A 210 -6.01 -5.40 9.46
C VAL A 210 -6.32 -4.65 8.18
N ALA A 211 -5.86 -3.40 8.05
CA ALA A 211 -5.97 -2.60 6.83
C ALA A 211 -4.60 -2.14 6.32
N PHE A 212 -4.48 -1.98 5.01
CA PHE A 212 -3.24 -1.60 4.31
C PHE A 212 -3.28 -0.17 3.74
N THR A 213 -4.19 0.66 4.24
CA THR A 213 -4.37 2.05 3.81
C THR A 213 -3.23 2.94 4.30
N GLN A 214 -2.93 4.00 3.54
CA GLN A 214 -1.95 5.02 3.93
C GLN A 214 -2.38 5.77 5.19
N ASP A 215 -3.65 6.15 5.28
CA ASP A 215 -4.19 6.84 6.45
C ASP A 215 -4.85 5.86 7.42
N ASN A 216 -5.09 6.34 8.64
CA ASN A 216 -5.82 5.58 9.65
C ASN A 216 -7.23 5.25 9.11
N PRO A 217 -7.59 3.95 8.97
CA PRO A 217 -8.88 3.54 8.43
C PRO A 217 -10.07 3.91 9.34
N ASP A 218 -9.82 4.25 10.62
CA ASP A 218 -10.81 4.70 11.59
C ASP A 218 -10.23 5.81 12.47
N ALA A 219 -9.95 6.98 11.88
CA ALA A 219 -9.40 8.12 12.62
C ALA A 219 -10.34 8.65 13.73
N GLY A 220 -11.63 8.33 13.67
CA GLY A 220 -12.64 8.76 14.63
C GLY A 220 -12.89 7.78 15.77
N ASN A 221 -12.32 6.57 15.71
CA ASN A 221 -12.64 5.45 16.61
C ASN A 221 -14.16 5.20 16.70
N ASN A 222 -14.85 5.32 15.56
CA ASN A 222 -16.30 5.26 15.48
C ASN A 222 -16.78 4.17 14.51
N LEU A 223 -15.85 3.36 13.99
CA LEU A 223 -16.15 2.19 13.22
C LEU A 223 -16.72 1.12 14.15
N ASP A 224 -18.05 1.07 14.22
CA ASP A 224 -18.73 -0.04 14.88
C ASP A 224 -18.93 -1.14 13.82
N PRO A 225 -18.25 -2.30 13.93
CA PRO A 225 -18.51 -3.44 13.05
C PRO A 225 -19.98 -3.87 13.09
N GLY A 226 -20.71 -3.45 14.14
CA GLY A 226 -22.05 -3.85 14.47
C GLY A 226 -22.08 -5.29 14.95
N ALA A 227 -23.13 -5.65 15.69
CA ALA A 227 -23.53 -7.05 15.65
C ALA A 227 -23.94 -7.30 14.20
N LEU A 228 -23.19 -8.13 13.47
CA LEU A 228 -23.73 -8.83 12.31
C LEU A 228 -24.77 -9.83 12.84
N ASP A 229 -25.85 -9.30 13.43
CA ASP A 229 -26.95 -10.05 13.98
C ASP A 229 -27.78 -10.55 12.82
N ARG A 230 -27.40 -11.72 12.32
CA ARG A 230 -28.27 -12.75 11.72
C ARG A 230 -29.11 -12.39 10.49
N ASP A 231 -29.00 -11.17 9.98
CA ASP A 231 -29.53 -10.75 8.69
C ASP A 231 -28.68 -9.59 8.20
N ILE A 232 -27.84 -9.84 7.19
CA ILE A 232 -27.13 -8.80 6.42
C ILE A 232 -28.15 -8.03 5.55
N GLN A 233 -29.19 -7.51 6.20
CA GLN A 233 -30.20 -6.58 5.70
C GLN A 233 -30.07 -5.23 6.41
N GLY A 234 -29.39 -5.18 7.56
CA GLY A 234 -28.95 -3.93 8.19
C GLY A 234 -27.63 -3.47 7.57
N ILE A 235 -27.56 -2.21 7.12
CA ILE A 235 -26.34 -1.60 6.58
C ILE A 235 -25.43 -1.28 7.78
N GLY A 236 -24.67 -2.28 8.25
CA GLY A 236 -23.52 -2.02 9.11
C GLY A 236 -22.49 -1.13 8.39
N VAL A 237 -21.57 -0.51 9.13
CA VAL A 237 -20.51 0.28 8.49
C VAL A 237 -19.64 -0.68 7.66
N PRO A 238 -19.42 -0.42 6.36
CA PRO A 238 -18.58 -1.30 5.57
C PRO A 238 -17.18 -1.36 6.16
N PRO A 239 -16.51 -2.54 6.15
CA PRO A 239 -15.11 -2.62 6.54
C PRO A 239 -14.26 -1.64 5.72
N PRO A 240 -13.14 -1.15 6.28
CA PRO A 240 -12.23 -0.29 5.57
C PRO A 240 -11.77 -0.92 4.26
N ARG A 241 -11.49 -0.07 3.28
CA ARG A 241 -10.84 -0.51 2.06
C ARG A 241 -9.51 -1.16 2.38
N GLN A 242 -9.08 -2.03 1.48
CA GLN A 242 -7.81 -2.74 1.54
C GLN A 242 -7.58 -3.46 2.87
N SER A 243 -8.54 -4.27 3.31
CA SER A 243 -8.52 -4.90 4.62
C SER A 243 -8.66 -6.42 4.59
N ILE A 244 -8.19 -7.07 5.63
CA ILE A 244 -8.37 -8.49 5.94
C ILE A 244 -9.08 -8.58 7.28
N MET A 245 -10.22 -9.25 7.29
CA MET A 245 -11.06 -9.48 8.46
C MET A 245 -10.87 -10.93 8.89
N VAL A 246 -10.14 -11.15 9.98
CA VAL A 246 -9.98 -12.48 10.56
C VAL A 246 -11.13 -12.82 11.50
N PHE A 247 -11.71 -11.80 12.12
CA PHE A 247 -12.82 -11.91 13.05
C PHE A 247 -13.51 -10.55 13.26
N TRP A 248 -14.13 -10.00 12.19
CA TRP A 248 -14.84 -8.72 12.23
C TRP A 248 -16.14 -8.85 13.06
N ASP A 249 -16.03 -8.48 14.33
CA ASP A 249 -17.08 -8.49 15.37
C ASP A 249 -16.67 -7.46 16.45
N GLN A 250 -17.58 -7.10 17.35
CA GLN A 250 -17.28 -6.19 18.46
C GLN A 250 -16.42 -6.89 19.52
N LEU A 251 -15.12 -6.62 19.56
CA LEU A 251 -14.19 -7.29 20.46
C LEU A 251 -13.70 -6.39 21.59
N THR A 252 -13.22 -7.04 22.64
CA THR A 252 -12.48 -6.45 23.76
C THR A 252 -11.17 -7.19 23.87
N LEU A 253 -10.07 -6.43 23.83
CA LEU A 253 -8.73 -6.97 24.00
C LEU A 253 -8.44 -7.17 25.48
N THR A 254 -7.75 -8.26 25.84
CA THR A 254 -7.17 -8.42 27.19
C THR A 254 -5.64 -8.52 27.17
N SER A 255 -5.08 -9.07 26.09
CA SER A 255 -3.62 -9.15 25.89
C SER A 255 -3.12 -8.33 24.69
N GLY A 256 -4.04 -7.74 23.95
CA GLY A 256 -3.76 -6.90 22.79
C GLY A 256 -3.53 -7.65 21.49
N VAL A 257 -2.89 -6.97 20.54
CA VAL A 257 -2.57 -7.49 19.22
C VAL A 257 -1.06 -7.53 19.05
N CYS A 258 -0.48 -8.68 18.74
CA CYS A 258 0.96 -8.79 18.51
C CYS A 258 1.28 -9.03 17.05
N TYR A 259 2.45 -8.61 16.60
CA TYR A 259 2.96 -8.91 15.27
C TYR A 259 4.36 -9.51 15.32
N ALA A 260 4.68 -10.34 14.33
CA ALA A 260 5.99 -10.93 14.14
C ALA A 260 6.29 -11.11 12.63
N LEU A 261 7.37 -10.50 12.15
CA LEU A 261 7.92 -10.73 10.82
C LEU A 261 9.06 -11.75 10.90
N GLU A 262 8.86 -12.92 10.31
CA GLU A 262 9.76 -14.07 10.42
C GLU A 262 10.36 -14.47 9.07
N GLY A 263 11.54 -15.07 9.09
CA GLY A 263 12.20 -15.59 7.89
C GLY A 263 13.07 -14.56 7.14
N PRO A 264 13.88 -14.99 6.16
CA PRO A 264 14.68 -14.11 5.33
C PRO A 264 13.86 -13.50 4.18
N PRO A 265 14.23 -12.31 3.66
CA PRO A 265 13.59 -11.68 2.50
C PRO A 265 13.39 -12.64 1.32
N GLY A 266 12.23 -12.59 0.69
CA GLY A 266 11.76 -13.51 -0.36
C GLY A 266 11.00 -14.73 0.16
N THR A 267 11.05 -15.00 1.47
CA THR A 267 10.33 -16.11 2.12
C THR A 267 9.75 -15.72 3.48
N GLN A 268 9.61 -14.42 3.73
CA GLN A 268 9.14 -13.93 5.01
C GLN A 268 7.66 -14.25 5.22
N LYS A 269 7.29 -14.38 6.49
CA LYS A 269 5.90 -14.44 6.93
C LYS A 269 5.65 -13.34 7.95
N LEU A 270 4.65 -12.51 7.71
CA LEU A 270 4.16 -11.58 8.73
C LEU A 270 2.95 -12.20 9.42
N ARG A 271 3.02 -12.36 10.74
CA ARG A 271 1.91 -12.81 11.59
C ARG A 271 1.38 -11.65 12.39
N ILE A 272 0.06 -11.54 12.49
CA ILE A 272 -0.65 -10.53 13.29
C ILE A 272 -1.70 -11.28 14.11
N THR A 273 -1.54 -11.32 15.43
CA THR A 273 -2.31 -12.17 16.34
C THR A 273 -3.08 -11.35 17.35
N TRP A 274 -4.37 -11.64 17.48
CA TRP A 274 -5.21 -11.19 18.58
C TRP A 274 -5.18 -12.27 19.65
N ALA A 275 -4.61 -11.95 20.80
CA ALA A 275 -4.45 -12.90 21.88
C ALA A 275 -5.46 -12.62 23.01
N LYS A 276 -6.12 -13.68 23.48
CA LYS A 276 -7.08 -13.64 24.60
C LYS A 276 -8.15 -12.55 24.44
N THR A 277 -8.68 -12.39 23.23
CA THR A 277 -9.77 -11.44 23.01
C THR A 277 -11.10 -12.02 23.49
N CYS A 278 -12.04 -11.16 23.83
CA CYS A 278 -13.40 -11.53 24.18
C CYS A 278 -14.39 -10.59 23.51
N GLN A 279 -15.69 -10.87 23.58
CA GLN A 279 -16.70 -10.02 22.94
C GLN A 279 -17.31 -8.98 23.89
N THR A 280 -17.46 -9.33 25.17
CA THR A 280 -18.10 -8.46 26.16
C THR A 280 -17.23 -8.35 27.39
N GLN A 281 -17.04 -7.14 27.89
CA GLN A 281 -16.52 -6.96 29.24
C GLN A 281 -17.53 -7.51 30.26
N ALA A 282 -17.12 -8.28 31.28
CA ALA A 282 -15.76 -8.72 31.61
C ALA A 282 -15.39 -10.06 30.91
N CYS A 283 -14.16 -10.14 30.38
CA CYS A 283 -13.62 -11.33 29.69
C CYS A 283 -13.30 -12.52 30.64
N VAL A 284 -14.27 -12.99 31.42
CA VAL A 284 -14.00 -13.98 32.48
C VAL A 284 -13.67 -15.37 31.92
N ASN A 285 -14.46 -15.84 30.95
CA ASN A 285 -14.32 -17.20 30.39
C ASN A 285 -14.01 -17.22 28.90
N ASP A 286 -14.08 -16.06 28.24
CA ASP A 286 -13.91 -15.94 26.81
C ASP A 286 -12.44 -15.74 26.47
N ARG A 287 -11.93 -16.58 25.57
CA ARG A 287 -10.57 -16.58 25.04
C ARG A 287 -10.62 -16.91 23.56
N LEU A 288 -10.62 -15.86 22.74
CA LEU A 288 -10.52 -15.95 21.31
C LEU A 288 -9.09 -15.62 20.89
N ASN A 289 -8.45 -16.57 20.21
CA ASN A 289 -7.11 -16.41 19.66
C ASN A 289 -7.14 -16.68 18.17
N PHE A 290 -6.73 -15.70 17.38
CA PHE A 290 -6.72 -15.82 15.94
C PHE A 290 -5.61 -14.97 15.33
N THR A 291 -5.13 -15.40 14.16
CA THR A 291 -3.94 -14.83 13.52
C THR A 291 -4.15 -14.69 12.03
N ILE A 292 -3.77 -13.53 11.49
CA ILE A 292 -3.54 -13.31 10.06
C ILE A 292 -2.08 -13.63 9.75
N VAL A 293 -1.85 -14.39 8.69
CA VAL A 293 -0.52 -14.69 8.15
C VAL A 293 -0.44 -14.18 6.71
N LEU A 294 0.50 -13.29 6.44
CA LEU A 294 0.85 -12.84 5.09
C LEU A 294 2.12 -13.55 4.66
N ASP A 295 2.05 -14.39 3.62
CA ASP A 295 3.17 -15.17 3.12
C ASP A 295 3.79 -14.51 1.88
N GLU A 296 5.03 -14.00 2.00
CA GLU A 296 5.72 -13.27 0.93
C GLU A 296 5.94 -14.13 -0.31
N ARG A 297 6.29 -15.40 -0.14
CA ARG A 297 6.68 -16.25 -1.27
C ARG A 297 5.48 -16.60 -2.14
N THR A 298 4.36 -16.91 -1.48
CA THR A 298 3.15 -17.41 -2.15
C THR A 298 2.11 -16.32 -2.38
N GLN A 299 2.31 -15.13 -1.78
CA GLN A 299 1.37 -14.01 -1.83
C GLN A 299 -0.02 -14.38 -1.25
N ARG A 300 -0.06 -15.42 -0.40
CA ARG A 300 -1.28 -15.94 0.22
C ARG A 300 -1.53 -15.25 1.55
N VAL A 301 -2.82 -15.13 1.87
CA VAL A 301 -3.29 -14.72 3.20
C VAL A 301 -3.87 -15.94 3.88
N SER A 302 -3.39 -16.29 5.07
CA SER A 302 -3.98 -17.35 5.88
C SER A 302 -4.57 -16.77 7.16
N LEU A 303 -5.77 -17.22 7.48
CA LEU A 303 -6.47 -16.94 8.73
C LEU A 303 -6.44 -18.22 9.55
N THR A 304 -5.83 -18.16 10.72
CA THR A 304 -5.65 -19.33 11.57
C THR A 304 -6.26 -19.08 12.93
N TYR A 305 -6.88 -20.11 13.50
CA TYR A 305 -7.64 -20.00 14.74
C TYR A 305 -7.07 -20.94 15.80
N GLY A 306 -6.69 -20.37 16.94
CA GLY A 306 -6.13 -21.09 18.07
C GLY A 306 -7.23 -21.59 19.01
N GLU A 307 -7.04 -21.38 20.31
CA GLU A 307 -8.09 -21.60 21.29
C GLU A 307 -9.20 -20.55 21.07
N MET A 308 -10.41 -21.03 20.75
CA MET A 308 -11.63 -20.23 20.56
C MET A 308 -12.66 -20.66 21.59
N VAL A 309 -12.49 -20.25 22.84
CA VAL A 309 -13.38 -20.59 23.95
C VAL A 309 -14.27 -19.40 24.24
N THR A 310 -15.58 -19.59 24.25
CA THR A 310 -16.53 -18.56 24.72
C THR A 310 -17.70 -19.21 25.44
N THR A 311 -18.44 -18.41 26.19
CA THR A 311 -19.74 -18.81 26.76
C THR A 311 -20.79 -19.20 25.70
N THR A 312 -20.67 -18.71 24.46
CA THR A 312 -21.62 -18.97 23.38
C THR A 312 -20.98 -19.80 22.26
N VAL A 313 -21.33 -21.08 22.16
CA VAL A 313 -20.72 -22.02 21.19
C VAL A 313 -20.70 -21.50 19.75
N SER A 314 -21.76 -20.82 19.31
CA SER A 314 -21.86 -20.26 17.95
C SER A 314 -20.74 -19.25 17.65
N ARG A 315 -20.25 -18.52 18.66
CA ARG A 315 -19.16 -17.55 18.53
C ARG A 315 -17.80 -18.22 18.47
N ALA A 316 -17.57 -19.25 19.29
CA ALA A 316 -16.40 -20.12 19.20
C ALA A 316 -16.28 -20.80 17.81
N GLN A 317 -17.42 -21.02 17.15
CA GLN A 317 -17.51 -21.54 15.79
C GLN A 317 -17.43 -20.45 14.70
N GLY A 318 -17.27 -19.18 15.08
CA GLY A 318 -17.15 -18.04 14.17
C GLY A 318 -18.43 -17.65 13.44
N SER A 319 -19.60 -18.16 13.84
CA SER A 319 -20.88 -17.89 13.17
C SER A 319 -21.50 -16.52 13.47
N THR A 320 -20.78 -15.65 14.20
CA THR A 320 -21.22 -14.27 14.50
C THR A 320 -20.31 -13.21 13.91
N ALA A 321 -19.11 -13.60 13.47
CA ALA A 321 -18.12 -12.68 12.94
C ALA A 321 -18.15 -12.69 11.42
N THR A 322 -17.79 -11.58 10.80
CA THR A 322 -17.41 -11.58 9.39
C THR A 322 -15.93 -11.97 9.27
N VAL A 323 -15.66 -12.93 8.41
CA VAL A 323 -14.30 -13.32 8.04
C VAL A 323 -14.14 -13.12 6.55
N GLY A 324 -13.13 -12.40 6.06
CA GLY A 324 -12.97 -12.13 4.64
C GLY A 324 -11.84 -11.17 4.28
N ILE A 325 -11.78 -10.76 3.02
CA ILE A 325 -10.80 -9.80 2.47
C ILE A 325 -11.53 -8.73 1.65
N VAL A 326 -11.12 -7.46 1.72
CA VAL A 326 -11.73 -6.33 1.00
C VAL A 326 -10.65 -5.57 0.24
N ASN A 327 -10.92 -5.14 -1.00
CA ASN A 327 -10.07 -4.19 -1.73
C ASN A 327 -10.73 -2.80 -1.78
N ASP A 328 -11.71 -2.63 -2.66
CA ASP A 328 -12.55 -1.43 -2.77
C ASP A 328 -14.00 -1.86 -2.59
N ALA A 329 -14.67 -1.33 -1.56
CA ALA A 329 -16.02 -1.74 -1.16
C ALA A 329 -17.11 -1.14 -2.06
N LYS A 330 -17.00 -1.33 -3.39
CA LYS A 330 -18.03 -0.95 -4.38
C LYS A 330 -19.03 -2.07 -4.70
N GLY A 331 -18.97 -3.14 -3.92
CA GLY A 331 -19.66 -4.41 -4.16
C GLY A 331 -21.17 -4.35 -4.32
N CYS A 332 -21.76 -5.48 -4.67
CA CYS A 332 -23.21 -5.66 -4.64
C CYS A 332 -23.74 -5.86 -3.21
N ALA A 333 -25.07 -5.77 -3.06
CA ALA A 333 -25.74 -6.22 -1.86
C ALA A 333 -25.36 -7.67 -1.54
N VAL A 334 -25.24 -8.02 -0.27
CA VAL A 334 -24.82 -9.38 0.14
C VAL A 334 -25.79 -10.46 -0.34
N SER A 335 -27.08 -10.14 -0.47
CA SER A 335 -28.08 -11.05 -1.08
C SER A 335 -27.79 -11.37 -2.54
N ALA A 336 -27.05 -10.52 -3.24
CA ALA A 336 -26.58 -10.73 -4.60
C ALA A 336 -25.14 -11.26 -4.66
N CYS A 337 -24.49 -11.48 -3.52
CA CYS A 337 -23.15 -12.04 -3.46
C CYS A 337 -23.20 -13.57 -3.34
N ASN A 338 -22.55 -14.27 -4.27
CA ASN A 338 -22.36 -15.71 -4.18
C ASN A 338 -21.22 -15.99 -3.17
N SER A 339 -21.56 -16.60 -2.04
CA SER A 339 -20.63 -16.88 -0.93
C SER A 339 -19.47 -17.81 -1.29
N ASP A 340 -19.66 -18.68 -2.30
CA ASP A 340 -18.65 -19.66 -2.69
C ASP A 340 -17.59 -19.02 -3.60
N THR A 341 -18.04 -18.13 -4.50
CA THR A 341 -17.18 -17.51 -5.52
C THR A 341 -16.68 -16.13 -5.12
N GLY A 342 -17.37 -15.44 -4.20
CA GLY A 342 -17.11 -14.04 -3.87
C GLY A 342 -17.49 -13.07 -4.99
N LEU A 343 -18.33 -13.50 -5.93
CA LEU A 343 -18.78 -12.71 -7.08
C LEU A 343 -20.25 -12.31 -6.92
N CYS A 344 -20.59 -11.14 -7.44
CA CYS A 344 -21.95 -10.68 -7.55
C CYS A 344 -22.77 -11.56 -8.50
N ALA A 345 -24.09 -11.34 -8.52
CA ALA A 345 -25.03 -12.08 -9.37
C ALA A 345 -24.71 -12.00 -10.87
N ASP A 346 -23.90 -11.03 -11.31
CA ASP A 346 -23.41 -10.92 -12.68
C ASP A 346 -22.27 -11.90 -13.02
N GLY A 347 -21.72 -12.60 -12.02
CA GLY A 347 -20.63 -13.56 -12.18
C GLY A 347 -19.29 -12.95 -12.57
N VAL A 348 -19.16 -11.62 -12.56
CA VAL A 348 -17.95 -10.90 -13.00
C VAL A 348 -17.49 -9.90 -11.95
N THR A 349 -18.40 -9.14 -11.35
CA THR A 349 -18.07 -8.12 -10.36
C THR A 349 -17.76 -8.79 -9.02
N ALA A 350 -16.59 -8.52 -8.46
CA ALA A 350 -16.27 -8.94 -7.10
C ALA A 350 -17.27 -8.29 -6.11
N CYS A 351 -17.69 -9.02 -5.08
CA CYS A 351 -18.68 -8.52 -4.12
C CYS A 351 -18.23 -7.31 -3.29
N GLY A 352 -17.06 -6.71 -3.55
CA GLY A 352 -16.46 -5.62 -2.76
C GLY A 352 -15.98 -6.08 -1.38
N TYR A 353 -16.68 -7.03 -0.78
CA TYR A 353 -16.33 -7.81 0.39
C TYR A 353 -16.03 -9.21 -0.13
N ASN A 354 -14.78 -9.47 -0.51
CA ASN A 354 -14.40 -10.81 -0.95
C ASN A 354 -14.55 -11.76 0.25
N GLN A 355 -15.71 -12.42 0.26
CA GLN A 355 -16.09 -13.56 1.06
C GLN A 355 -16.17 -13.29 2.56
N ALA A 356 -17.08 -12.40 2.99
CA ALA A 356 -17.52 -12.31 4.37
C ALA A 356 -18.31 -13.59 4.75
N PHE A 357 -17.66 -14.55 5.41
CA PHE A 357 -18.38 -15.66 6.04
C PHE A 357 -18.92 -15.19 7.38
N SER A 358 -20.23 -14.99 7.49
CA SER A 358 -20.88 -14.86 8.81
C SER A 358 -21.90 -15.96 9.11
N ASN A 359 -22.27 -16.84 8.17
CA ASN A 359 -23.57 -17.53 8.30
C ASN A 359 -23.56 -19.06 8.37
N THR A 360 -22.41 -19.74 8.31
CA THR A 360 -22.40 -21.20 8.45
C THR A 360 -21.52 -21.63 9.63
N PRO A 361 -22.12 -22.07 10.75
CA PRO A 361 -21.40 -22.65 11.87
C PRO A 361 -20.44 -23.73 11.36
N GLN A 362 -19.13 -23.49 11.53
CA GLN A 362 -18.12 -24.48 11.17
C GLN A 362 -18.04 -25.49 12.33
N MET A 363 -18.43 -26.73 12.07
CA MET A 363 -18.37 -27.80 13.08
C MET A 363 -17.04 -28.56 12.99
N PRO A 364 -16.40 -28.92 14.13
CA PRO A 364 -16.68 -28.49 15.52
C PRO A 364 -16.01 -27.16 15.92
N ARG A 365 -15.13 -26.62 15.06
CA ARG A 365 -14.41 -25.35 15.27
C ARG A 365 -14.37 -24.56 13.97
N ILE A 366 -14.13 -23.26 14.05
CA ILE A 366 -13.78 -22.47 12.87
C ILE A 366 -12.55 -23.08 12.18
N ALA A 367 -12.68 -23.34 10.89
CA ALA A 367 -11.59 -23.90 10.10
C ALA A 367 -10.57 -22.80 9.78
N ASP A 368 -9.30 -23.18 9.68
CA ASP A 368 -8.29 -22.30 9.12
C ASP A 368 -8.66 -22.02 7.65
N ILE A 369 -8.51 -20.76 7.23
CA ILE A 369 -8.90 -20.29 5.90
C ILE A 369 -7.65 -19.78 5.19
N GLN A 370 -7.57 -20.04 3.91
CA GLN A 370 -6.50 -19.52 3.07
C GLN A 370 -7.12 -18.80 1.87
N PHE A 371 -6.56 -17.65 1.54
CA PHE A 371 -6.92 -16.85 0.38
C PHE A 371 -5.73 -16.80 -0.57
N GLU A 372 -5.97 -17.22 -1.80
CA GLU A 372 -4.98 -17.25 -2.87
C GLU A 372 -5.30 -16.15 -3.90
N PRO A 373 -4.32 -15.34 -4.31
CA PRO A 373 -4.56 -14.29 -5.28
C PRO A 373 -4.87 -14.88 -6.66
N VAL A 374 -5.88 -14.33 -7.33
CA VAL A 374 -6.20 -14.61 -8.72
C VAL A 374 -5.80 -13.41 -9.56
N THR A 375 -4.77 -13.59 -10.37
CA THR A 375 -4.31 -12.56 -11.29
C THR A 375 -5.37 -12.29 -12.37
N ALA A 376 -5.52 -11.02 -12.76
CA ALA A 376 -6.30 -10.68 -13.94
C ALA A 376 -5.65 -11.32 -15.17
N ALA A 377 -6.46 -11.92 -16.05
CA ALA A 377 -5.97 -12.32 -17.36
C ALA A 377 -5.48 -11.06 -18.09
N GLN A 378 -4.20 -11.05 -18.47
CA GLN A 378 -3.59 -9.95 -19.23
C GLN A 378 -4.14 -9.88 -20.65
#